data_AF-A0A7X3CM93-F1
#
_entry.id   AF-A0A7X3CM93-F1
#
_cell.length_a   1.000
_cell.length_b   1.000
_cell.length_c   1.000
_cell.angle_alpha   90.00
_cell.angle_beta   90.00
_cell.angle_gamma   90.00
#
_symmetry.space_group_name_H-M   'P 1'
#
loop_
_entity.id
_entity.type
_entity.pdbx_description
1 polymer ?
#
loop_
_entity_poly.entity_id
_entity_poly.type
_entity_poly.pdbx_seq_one_letter_code
_entity_poly.pdbx_strand_id
1 'polypeptide(L)' 'MFNSEYDRLIYFYKYKWVSEAQLRLYVQFGVINTTEFKAITGNKYK' A
#
# COMPACT_ATOMS: atom_id res chain seq x y z
N MET A 1 -9.41 3.90 14.68
CA MET A 1 -9.28 4.84 13.54
C MET A 1 -7.82 4.77 13.09
N PHE A 2 -7.52 4.69 11.80
CA PHE A 2 -6.13 4.65 11.33
C PHE A 2 -5.52 6.04 11.38
N ASN A 3 -4.23 6.14 11.70
CA ASN A 3 -3.52 7.42 11.85
C ASN A 3 -2.98 7.95 10.51
N SER A 4 -2.87 7.08 9.49
CA SER A 4 -2.40 7.42 8.16
C SER A 4 -2.98 6.47 7.11
N GLU A 5 -2.95 6.90 5.84
CA GLU A 5 -3.31 6.03 4.71
C GLU A 5 -2.36 4.83 4.60
N TYR A 6 -1.08 5.03 4.96
CA TYR A 6 -0.09 3.96 5.04
C TYR A 6 -0.49 2.87 6.04
N ASP A 7 -0.87 3.24 7.28
CA ASP A 7 -1.30 2.27 8.31
C ASP A 7 -2.56 1.51 7.87
N ARG A 8 -3.50 2.21 7.23
CA ARG A 8 -4.72 1.61 6.69
C ARG A 8 -4.39 0.57 5.62
N LEU A 9 -3.47 0.89 4.71
CA LEU A 9 -3.09 0.01 3.61
C LEU A 9 -2.25 -1.18 4.07
N ILE A 10 -1.41 -1.04 5.10
CA ILE A 10 -0.77 -2.19 5.75
C ILE A 10 -1.82 -3.17 6.26
N TYR A 11 -2.81 -2.65 7.01
CA TYR A 11 -3.88 -3.47 7.56
C TYR A 11 -4.69 -4.13 6.43
N PHE A 12 -5.15 -3.37 5.44
CA PHE A 12 -5.95 -3.92 4.33
C PHE A 12 -5.18 -4.95 3.50
N TYR A 13 -3.89 -4.74 3.28
CA TYR A 13 -3.06 -5.72 2.57
C TYR A 13 -2.91 -7.01 3.39
N LYS A 14 -2.67 -6.90 4.71
CA LYS A 14 -2.58 -8.04 5.63
C LYS A 14 -3.84 -8.91 5.60
N TYR A 15 -5.02 -8.29 5.53
CA TYR A 15 -6.31 -8.99 5.45
C TYR A 15 -6.78 -9.29 4.02
N LYS A 16 -5.93 -9.05 3.01
CA LYS A 16 -6.23 -9.26 1.58
C LYS A 16 -7.45 -8.49 1.07
N TRP A 17 -7.79 -7.38 1.71
CA TRP A 17 -8.82 -6.45 1.25
C TRP A 17 -8.32 -5.54 0.13
N VAL A 18 -7.01 -5.33 0.10
CA VAL A 18 -6.30 -4.64 -0.97
C VAL A 18 -5.26 -5.58 -1.54
N SER A 19 -5.24 -5.69 -2.86
CA SER A 19 -4.25 -6.46 -3.62
C SER A 19 -3.01 -5.62 -3.95
N GLU A 20 -1.92 -6.27 -4.34
CA GLU A 20 -0.71 -5.58 -4.81
C GLU A 20 -1.00 -4.66 -6.01
N ALA A 21 -1.85 -5.10 -6.95
CA ALA A 21 -2.24 -4.28 -8.11
C ALA A 21 -2.94 -2.98 -7.68
N GLN A 22 -3.81 -3.04 -6.68
CA GLN A 22 -4.45 -1.84 -6.12
C GLN A 22 -3.45 -0.95 -5.38
N LEU A 23 -2.48 -1.51 -4.65
CA LEU A 23 -1.39 -0.73 -4.06
C LEU A 23 -0.56 0.01 -5.12
N ARG A 24 -0.35 -0.59 -6.29
CA ARG A 24 0.33 0.09 -7.40
C ARG A 24 -0.46 1.28 -7.92
N LEU A 25 -1.79 1.15 -8.02
CA LEU A 25 -2.66 2.28 -8.35
C LEU A 25 -2.58 3.38 -7.29
N TYR A 26 -2.55 3.02 -6.00
CA TYR A 26 -2.38 4.00 -4.93
C TYR A 26 -1.04 4.75 -5.00
N VAL A 27 0.03 4.10 -5.49
CA VAL A 27 1.27 4.80 -5.81
C VAL A 27 1.09 5.78 -6.97
N GLN A 28 0.43 5.36 -8.05
CA GLN A 28 0.15 6.24 -9.20
C GLN A 28 -0.72 7.44 -8.85
N PHE A 29 -1.68 7.27 -7.94
CA PHE A 29 -2.55 8.34 -7.46
C PHE A 29 -1.94 9.18 -6.33
N GLY A 30 -0.71 8.89 -5.89
CA GLY A 30 -0.02 9.64 -4.85
C GLY A 30 -0.57 9.44 -3.43
N VAL A 31 -1.35 8.38 -3.20
CA VAL A 31 -1.87 8.01 -1.88
C VAL A 31 -0.76 7.44 -0.99
N ILE A 32 0.14 6.69 -1.60
CA ILE A 32 1.39 6.21 -1.00
C ILE A 32 2.54 6.40 -2.00
N ASN A 33 3.78 6.33 -1.53
CA ASN A 33 4.97 6.37 -2.38
C ASN A 33 5.54 4.96 -2.65
N THR A 34 6.55 4.88 -3.52
CA THR A 34 7.20 3.61 -3.90
C THR A 34 7.92 2.93 -2.74
N THR A 35 8.42 3.69 -1.76
CA THR A 35 9.05 3.18 -0.53
C THR A 35 8.02 2.52 0.38
N GLU A 36 6.87 3.17 0.57
CA GLU A 36 5.73 2.66 1.33
C GLU A 36 5.15 1.41 0.69
N PHE A 37 4.99 1.38 -0.64
CA PHE A 37 4.59 0.19 -1.38
C PHE A 37 5.51 -1.00 -1.08
N LYS A 38 6.83 -0.78 -1.14
CA LYS A 38 7.82 -1.82 -0.84
C LYS A 38 7.73 -2.27 0.61
N ALA A 39 7.47 -1.35 1.54
CA ALA A 39 7.31 -1.68 2.95
C ALA A 39 6.03 -2.50 3.22
N ILE A 40 4.93 -2.23 2.50
CA ILE A 40 3.66 -2.98 2.63
C ILE A 40 3.77 -4.38 2.01
N THR A 41 4.33 -4.46 0.79
CA THR A 41 4.28 -5.68 -0.03
C THR A 41 5.51 -6.57 0.10
N GLY A 42 6.65 -6.02 0.54
CA GLY A 42 7.97 -6.66 0.44
C GLY A 42 8.56 -6.65 -0.98
N ASN A 43 7.77 -6.26 -1.98
CA ASN A 43 8.15 -6.32 -3.39
C ASN A 43 8.69 -4.97 -3.87
N LYS A 44 9.65 -5.00 -4.80
CA LYS A 44 10.09 -3.77 -5.47
C LYS A 44 8.96 -3.26 -6.38
N TYR A 45 8.65 -1.97 -6.27
CA TYR A 45 7.82 -1.28 -7.25
C TYR A 45 8.56 -1.30 -8.59
N LYS A 46 7.95 -1.94 -9.60
CA LYS A 46 8.45 -2.07 -10.97
C LYS A 46 7.37 -1.63 -11.93
#